data_AF-A0AAI9CJ45-F1
#
_entry.id   AF-A0AAI9CJ45-F1
#
_cell.length_a   1.000
_cell.length_b   1.000
_cell.length_c   1.000
_cell.angle_alpha   90.00
_cell.angle_beta   90.00
_cell.angle_gamma   90.00
#
_symmetry.space_group_name_H-M   'P 1'
#
loop_
_entity.id
_entity.type
_entity.pdbx_description
1 polymer ?
#
loop_
_entity_poly.entity_id
_entity_poly.type
_entity_poly.pdbx_seq_one_letter_code
_entity_poly.pdbx_strand_id
1 'polypeptide(L)'
;MIDLPCPSCGFLTLEDVYGSHAICPICNWEDDGVQLANPTSTGGANGESLAQAQQNALSSFPLGVEVASGFRRGSGWRPLSSTEIGHYEALGGGNHWHSKSVSYEKEAYWSMLGVLSI
;
A
#
# COMPACT_ATOMS: atom_id res chain seq x y z
N MET A 1 -14.69 -3.03 14.50
CA MET A 1 -13.35 -2.68 14.02
C MET A 1 -13.17 -3.42 12.71
N ILE A 2 -12.92 -2.67 11.64
CA ILE A 2 -12.63 -3.26 10.33
C ILE A 2 -11.12 -3.30 10.23
N ASP A 3 -10.56 -4.51 10.22
CA ASP A 3 -9.11 -4.69 10.07
C ASP A 3 -8.75 -4.52 8.58
N LEU A 4 -7.79 -3.65 8.31
CA LEU A 4 -7.32 -3.34 6.96
C LEU A 4 -5.88 -3.84 6.76
N PRO A 5 -5.56 -4.42 5.59
CA PRO A 5 -4.19 -4.82 5.28
C PRO A 5 -3.31 -3.59 5.10
N CYS A 6 -2.14 -3.57 5.74
CA CYS A 6 -1.14 -2.54 5.45
C CYS A 6 -0.84 -2.50 3.94
N PRO A 7 -0.87 -1.33 3.30
CA PRO A 7 -0.68 -1.22 1.85
C PRO A 7 0.71 -1.69 1.41
N SER A 8 1.72 -1.54 2.27
CA SER A 8 3.10 -1.97 2.02
C SER A 8 3.31 -3.48 2.20
N CYS A 9 2.96 -4.07 3.36
CA CYS A 9 3.29 -5.47 3.65
C CYS A 9 2.11 -6.44 3.61
N GLY A 10 0.87 -5.94 3.56
CA GLY A 10 -0.35 -6.73 3.43
C GLY A 10 -0.88 -7.38 4.70
N PHE A 11 -0.18 -7.31 5.83
CA PHE A 11 -0.68 -7.79 7.12
C PHE A 11 -1.76 -6.87 7.68
N LEU A 12 -2.84 -7.46 8.20
CA LEU A 12 -3.98 -6.78 8.82
C LEU A 12 -3.53 -6.07 10.09
N THR A 13 -3.17 -4.80 9.97
CA THR A 13 -2.51 -4.00 11.02
C THR A 13 -3.03 -2.58 11.12
N LEU A 14 -3.92 -2.18 10.20
CA LEU A 14 -4.58 -0.88 10.19
C LEU A 14 -6.07 -1.08 10.53
N GLU A 15 -6.74 -0.01 10.91
CA GLU A 15 -8.12 -0.05 11.39
C GLU A 15 -8.98 1.02 10.71
N ASP A 16 -10.24 0.67 10.44
CA ASP A 16 -11.33 1.54 9.99
C ASP A 16 -11.19 2.19 8.60
N VAL A 17 -10.13 2.98 8.34
CA VAL A 17 -9.88 3.69 7.07
C VAL A 17 -8.40 3.79 6.72
N TYR A 18 -8.09 3.91 5.44
CA TYR A 18 -6.75 4.27 4.95
C TYR A 18 -6.52 5.78 5.00
N GLY A 19 -5.25 6.16 5.13
CA GLY A 19 -4.85 7.55 5.37
C GLY A 19 -4.98 7.96 6.84
N SER A 20 -4.94 6.98 7.76
CA SER A 20 -5.09 7.16 9.20
C SER A 20 -3.83 7.67 9.90
N HIS A 21 -2.68 7.68 9.21
CA HIS A 21 -1.35 7.92 9.78
C HIS A 21 -0.91 6.87 10.82
N ALA A 22 -1.61 5.73 10.93
CA ALA A 22 -1.15 4.62 11.74
C ALA A 22 0.13 4.01 11.16
N ILE A 23 1.06 3.63 12.04
CA ILE A 23 2.33 3.02 11.64
C ILE A 23 2.21 1.51 11.76
N CYS A 24 2.46 0.80 10.66
CA CYS A 24 2.43 -0.66 10.64
C CYS A 24 3.54 -1.24 11.53
N PRO A 25 3.23 -2.06 12.54
CA PRO A 25 4.22 -2.63 13.45
C PRO A 25 5.10 -3.71 12.81
N ILE A 26 4.84 -4.09 11.55
CA ILE A 26 5.60 -5.13 10.83
C ILE A 26 6.64 -4.53 9.89
N CYS A 27 6.25 -3.57 9.05
CA CYS A 27 7.13 -2.97 8.05
C CYS A 27 7.45 -1.50 8.29
N ASN A 28 6.93 -0.90 9.37
CA ASN A 28 7.14 0.50 9.74
C ASN A 28 6.61 1.52 8.70
N TRP A 29 5.76 1.10 7.78
CA TRP A 29 5.04 1.99 6.87
C TRP A 29 4.01 2.82 7.64
N GLU A 30 4.06 4.15 7.53
CA GLU A 30 3.02 5.06 7.96
C GLU A 30 1.92 5.15 6.89
N ASP A 31 0.67 4.97 7.32
CA ASP A 31 -0.54 5.02 6.48
C ASP A 31 -0.85 6.45 5.99
N ASP A 32 0.02 6.97 5.13
CA ASP A 32 -0.04 8.33 4.57
C ASP A 32 -0.87 8.36 3.29
N GLY A 33 -2.05 8.98 3.36
CA GLY A 33 -3.01 9.02 2.24
C GLY A 33 -2.48 9.71 0.97
N VAL A 34 -1.48 10.60 1.10
CA VAL A 34 -0.87 11.28 -0.05
C VAL A 34 0.04 10.30 -0.82
N GLN A 35 0.84 9.50 -0.11
CA GLN A 35 1.64 8.43 -0.72
C GLN A 35 0.78 7.26 -1.20
N LEU A 36 -0.37 6.97 -0.59
CA LEU A 36 -1.34 6.00 -1.13
C LEU A 36 -1.97 6.47 -2.45
N ALA A 37 -2.16 7.78 -2.61
CA ALA A 37 -2.66 8.33 -3.87
C ALA A 37 -1.60 8.31 -4.98
N ASN A 38 -0.32 8.38 -4.61
CA ASN A 38 0.81 8.53 -5.54
C ASN A 38 1.88 7.45 -5.24
N PRO A 39 1.61 6.17 -5.57
CA PRO A 39 2.37 5.01 -5.07
C PRO A 39 3.83 4.95 -5.52
N THR A 40 4.21 5.70 -6.55
CA THR A 40 5.57 5.75 -7.10
C THR A 40 6.33 6.99 -6.65
N SER A 41 5.66 7.94 -5.99
CA SER A 41 6.29 9.16 -5.46
C SER A 41 7.06 8.86 -4.16
N THR A 42 8.32 9.30 -4.10
CA THR A 42 9.19 9.22 -2.91
C THR A 42 9.08 10.49 -2.05
N GLY A 43 9.73 10.48 -0.88
CA GLY A 43 9.65 11.53 0.13
C GLY A 43 8.51 11.31 1.12
N GLY A 44 7.88 12.38 1.58
CA GLY A 44 6.74 12.28 2.51
C GLY A 44 7.10 11.63 3.85
N ALA A 45 6.12 11.00 4.48
CA ALA A 45 6.26 10.36 5.80
C ALA A 45 7.21 9.14 5.75
N ASN A 46 7.20 8.39 4.65
CA ASN A 46 7.92 7.12 4.54
C ASN A 46 9.31 7.24 3.88
N GLY A 47 9.62 8.35 3.21
CA GLY A 47 10.89 8.57 2.49
C GLY A 47 11.00 7.78 1.18
N GLU A 48 10.69 6.48 1.20
CA GLU A 48 10.51 5.65 0.02
C GLU A 48 9.07 5.71 -0.53
N SER A 49 8.88 5.25 -1.77
CA SER A 49 7.55 5.15 -2.38
C SER A 49 6.83 3.88 -1.91
N LEU A 50 5.51 3.83 -2.03
CA LEU A 50 4.75 2.62 -1.70
C LEU A 50 5.19 1.42 -2.55
N ALA A 51 5.45 1.64 -3.84
CA ALA A 51 5.94 0.59 -4.73
C ALA A 51 7.28 0.01 -4.24
N GLN A 52 8.22 0.86 -3.81
CA GLN A 52 9.49 0.41 -3.24
C GLN A 52 9.31 -0.31 -1.90
N ALA A 53 8.46 0.23 -1.03
CA ALA A 53 8.15 -0.37 0.27
C ALA A 53 7.52 -1.76 0.13
N GLN A 54 6.67 -1.99 -0.89
CA GLN A 54 6.11 -3.31 -1.19
C GLN A 54 7.20 -4.32 -1.59
N GLN A 55 8.17 -3.92 -2.43
CA GLN A 55 9.28 -4.80 -2.80
C GLN A 55 10.20 -5.12 -1.62
N ASN A 56 10.47 -4.11 -0.78
CA ASN A 56 11.25 -4.28 0.45
C ASN A 56 10.54 -5.23 1.43
N ALA A 57 9.23 -5.02 1.65
CA ALA A 57 8.43 -5.89 2.49
C ALA A 57 8.37 -7.34 1.97
N LEU A 58 8.26 -7.55 0.65
CA LEU A 58 8.29 -8.89 0.05
C LEU A 58 9.64 -9.60 0.17
N SER A 59 10.74 -8.84 0.26
CA SER A 59 12.07 -9.40 0.48
C SER A 59 12.22 -9.96 1.90
N SER A 60 11.54 -9.38 2.89
CA SER A 60 11.48 -9.89 4.27
C SER A 60 10.35 -10.89 4.51
N PHE A 61 9.21 -10.68 3.87
CA PHE A 61 7.98 -11.46 4.03
C PHE A 61 7.42 -11.88 2.66
N PRO A 62 7.97 -12.94 2.03
CA PRO A 62 7.49 -13.45 0.74
C PRO A 62 5.99 -13.77 0.76
N LEU A 63 5.36 -13.85 -0.41
CA LEU A 63 3.90 -14.04 -0.55
C LEU A 63 3.34 -15.27 0.18
N GLY A 64 4.14 -16.34 0.33
CA GLY A 64 3.74 -17.53 1.08
C GLY A 64 3.73 -17.36 2.61
N VAL A 65 4.20 -16.23 3.14
CA VAL A 65 4.14 -15.93 4.57
C VAL A 65 2.77 -15.34 4.91
N GLU A 66 1.89 -16.19 5.43
CA GLU A 66 0.51 -15.84 5.78
C GLU A 66 0.38 -15.18 7.15
N VAL A 67 1.34 -15.39 8.07
CA VAL A 67 1.33 -14.81 9.42
C VAL A 67 2.70 -14.26 9.77
N ALA A 68 2.75 -13.03 10.28
CA ALA A 68 3.96 -12.41 10.83
C ALA A 68 3.61 -11.64 12.12
N SER A 69 4.40 -11.83 13.17
CA SER A 69 4.19 -11.19 14.48
C SER A 69 2.77 -11.32 15.04
N GLY A 70 2.07 -12.43 14.74
CA GLY A 70 0.69 -12.68 15.17
C GLY A 70 -0.40 -12.09 14.27
N PHE A 71 -0.04 -11.28 13.27
CA PHE A 71 -0.97 -10.70 12.31
C PHE A 71 -1.08 -11.57 11.06
N ARG A 72 -2.31 -11.77 10.55
CA ARG A 72 -2.56 -12.46 9.29
C ARG A 72 -2.38 -11.50 8.11
N ARG A 73 -1.90 -12.02 6.98
CA ARG A 73 -1.91 -11.32 5.70
C ARG A 73 -3.34 -11.25 5.17
N GLY A 74 -3.78 -10.08 4.73
CA GLY A 74 -5.08 -9.91 4.09
C GLY A 74 -5.13 -10.75 2.81
N SER A 75 -6.15 -11.59 2.68
CA SER A 75 -6.28 -12.53 1.55
C SER A 75 -6.44 -11.84 0.20
N GLY A 76 -6.90 -10.59 0.19
CA GLY A 76 -7.00 -9.77 -1.01
C GLY A 76 -5.74 -9.00 -1.34
N TRP A 77 -4.77 -8.85 -0.43
CA TRP A 77 -3.61 -8.00 -0.65
C TRP A 77 -2.69 -8.58 -1.73
N ARG A 78 -2.18 -7.69 -2.59
CA ARG A 78 -1.12 -8.00 -3.57
C ARG A 78 -0.17 -6.81 -3.73
N PRO A 79 1.08 -7.05 -4.16
CA PRO A 79 1.93 -5.97 -4.62
C PRO A 79 1.38 -5.36 -5.92
N LEU A 80 1.81 -4.13 -6.18
CA LEU A 80 1.70 -3.49 -7.48
C LEU A 80 2.44 -4.31 -8.56
N SER A 81 1.79 -4.47 -9.70
CA SER A 81 2.41 -5.05 -10.90
C SER A 81 3.32 -4.04 -11.59
N SER A 82 4.25 -4.51 -12.42
CA SER A 82 5.11 -3.64 -13.22
C SER A 82 4.33 -2.68 -14.14
N THR A 83 3.19 -3.13 -14.67
CA THR A 83 2.30 -2.30 -15.49
C THR A 83 1.69 -1.15 -14.67
N GLU A 84 1.21 -1.41 -13.45
CA GLU A 84 0.67 -0.36 -12.59
C GLU A 84 1.76 0.62 -12.14
N ILE A 85 2.95 0.13 -11.80
CA ILE A 85 4.09 0.99 -11.45
C ILE A 85 4.41 1.93 -12.62
N GLY A 86 4.56 1.39 -13.84
CA GLY A 86 4.83 2.20 -15.02
C GLY A 86 3.73 3.21 -15.34
N HIS A 87 2.46 2.87 -15.08
CA HIS A 87 1.34 3.80 -15.22
C HIS A 87 1.48 5.00 -14.26
N TYR A 88 1.73 4.77 -12.97
CA TYR A 88 1.86 5.85 -11.99
C TYR A 88 3.14 6.67 -12.17
N GLU A 89 4.25 6.07 -12.59
CA GLU A 89 5.47 6.81 -12.97
C GLU A 89 5.21 7.79 -14.13
N ALA A 90 4.45 7.38 -15.13
CA ALA A 90 4.09 8.24 -16.27
C ALA A 90 3.19 9.42 -15.87
N LEU A 91 2.31 9.25 -14.87
CA LEU A 91 1.45 10.32 -14.37
C LEU A 91 2.22 11.39 -13.58
N GLY A 92 3.33 11.01 -12.92
CA GLY A 92 4.14 11.92 -12.10
C GLY A 92 4.89 13.02 -12.89
N GLY A 93 4.91 12.96 -14.23
CA GLY A 93 5.71 13.84 -15.10
C GLY A 93 5.36 15.35 -15.11
N GLY A 94 4.39 15.81 -14.31
CA GLY A 94 4.01 17.23 -14.25
C GLY A 94 3.61 17.78 -12.87
N ASN A 95 3.35 16.93 -11.88
CA ASN A 95 3.09 17.32 -10.50
C ASN A 95 3.32 16.11 -9.58
N HIS A 96 4.12 16.28 -8.52
CA HIS A 96 4.54 15.19 -7.61
C HIS A 96 3.37 14.57 -6.83
N TRP A 97 2.30 15.35 -6.59
CA TRP A 97 1.07 14.95 -5.92
C TRP A 97 -0.14 15.29 -6.79
N HIS A 98 -0.75 14.28 -7.42
CA HIS A 98 -1.75 14.52 -8.48
C HIS A 98 -3.05 13.71 -8.33
N SER A 99 -3.07 12.67 -7.49
CA SER A 99 -4.21 11.74 -7.37
C SER A 99 -5.07 11.98 -6.12
N LYS A 100 -6.31 11.44 -6.15
CA LYS A 100 -7.21 11.43 -4.99
C LYS A 100 -6.79 10.37 -3.96
N SER A 101 -7.05 10.64 -2.69
CA SER A 101 -6.79 9.71 -1.59
C SER A 101 -7.60 8.42 -1.71
N VAL A 102 -7.00 7.32 -1.28
CA VAL A 102 -7.65 6.03 -1.06
C VAL A 102 -8.01 5.94 0.42
N SER A 103 -9.29 5.71 0.74
CA SER A 103 -9.74 5.72 2.15
C SER A 103 -10.44 4.42 2.56
N TYR A 104 -10.96 3.64 1.61
CA TYR A 104 -11.66 2.40 1.91
C TYR A 104 -11.05 1.20 1.17
N GLU A 105 -11.17 -0.02 1.73
CA GLU A 105 -10.62 -1.25 1.12
C GLU A 105 -11.09 -1.49 -0.32
N LYS A 106 -12.35 -1.16 -0.63
CA LYS A 106 -12.89 -1.27 -1.99
C LYS A 106 -12.20 -0.38 -3.02
N GLU A 107 -11.50 0.67 -2.57
CA GLU A 107 -10.76 1.63 -3.40
C GLU A 107 -9.27 1.25 -3.50
N ALA A 108 -8.80 0.31 -2.66
CA ALA A 108 -7.42 -0.13 -2.63
C ALA A 108 -7.08 -0.93 -3.89
N TYR A 109 -6.40 -0.28 -4.84
CA TYR A 109 -5.91 -0.92 -6.06
C TYR A 109 -4.84 -2.00 -5.79
N TRP A 110 -4.26 -2.04 -4.58
CA TRP A 110 -3.42 -3.15 -4.08
C TRP A 110 -4.23 -4.33 -3.52
N SER A 111 -5.55 -4.35 -3.73
CA SER A 111 -6.44 -5.45 -3.36
C SER A 111 -7.03 -6.14 -4.60
N MET A 112 -7.06 -7.47 -4.58
CA MET A 112 -7.79 -8.30 -5.56
C MET A 112 -9.31 -8.13 -5.45
N LEU A 113 -9.81 -7.58 -4.35
CA LEU A 113 -11.23 -7.26 -4.14
C LEU A 113 -11.59 -5.87 -4.70
N GLY A 114 -10.60 -5.01 -4.89
CA GLY A 114 -10.73 -3.69 -5.52
C GLY A 114 -10.71 -3.82 -7.04
N VAL A 115 -11.73 -4.46 -7.62
CA VAL A 115 -11.87 -4.51 -9.07
C VAL A 115 -12.39 -3.15 -9.55
N LEU A 116 -11.47 -2.28 -9.92
CA LEU A 116 -11.50 -1.60 -11.20
C LEU A 116 -10.07 -1.67 -11.74
N SER A 117 -9.81 -2.78 -12.44
CA SER A 117 -8.71 -2.86 -13.39
C SER A 117 -8.74 -1.58 -14.25
N ILE A 118 -7.64 -0.83 -14.20
CA ILE A 118 -7.29 0.11 -15.27
C ILE A 118 -7.27 -0.60 -16.61
#